data_AF-U2RWY7-F1
#
_entry.id   AF-U2RWY7-F1
#
_cell.length_a   1.000
_cell.length_b   1.000
_cell.length_c   1.000
_cell.angle_alpha   90.00
_cell.angle_beta   90.00
_cell.angle_gamma   90.00
#
_symmetry.space_group_name_H-M   'P 1'
#
loop_
_entity.id
_entity.type
_entity.pdbx_description
1 polymer ?
#
loop_
_entity_poly.entity_id
_entity_poly.type
_entity_poly.pdbx_seq_one_letter_code
_entity_poly.pdbx_strand_id
1 'polypeptide(L)'
;MLRKIHFKKFYIFIAILEIILIAALIGWNYFKDRKMGMVRHIMHKNIYKFPKVLTENNIKLMLGVLILFVIIQVILVIVYKKFIFSLVINIILVIGSAYYILTNNVDSEFIYYYIVIFCGGLNTLRFLQFLTLDFKKEI
;
A
#
# COMPACT_ATOMS: atom_id res chain seq x y z
N MET A 1 -23.81 19.55 4.68
CA MET A 1 -23.33 19.71 3.29
C MET A 1 -21.81 19.92 3.23
N LEU A 2 -21.22 20.85 4.01
CA LEU A 2 -19.77 21.07 4.10
C LEU A 2 -18.94 19.81 4.42
N ARG A 3 -19.39 18.96 5.36
CA ARG A 3 -18.69 17.71 5.71
C ARG A 3 -18.48 16.80 4.49
N LYS A 4 -19.50 16.62 3.64
CA LYS A 4 -19.41 15.83 2.40
C LYS A 4 -18.42 16.41 1.39
N ILE A 5 -18.29 17.74 1.32
CA ILE A 5 -17.37 18.42 0.39
C ILE A 5 -15.91 18.18 0.82
N HIS A 6 -15.61 18.24 2.13
CA HIS A 6 -14.28 17.94 2.65
C HIS A 6 -13.89 16.47 2.43
N PHE A 7 -14.80 15.52 2.70
CA PHE A 7 -14.55 14.10 2.43
C PHE A 7 -14.32 13.82 0.94
N LYS A 8 -15.04 14.49 0.03
CA LYS A 8 -14.83 14.35 -1.42
C LYS A 8 -13.45 14.88 -1.87
N LYS A 9 -13.03 16.05 -1.35
CA LYS A 9 -11.69 16.60 -1.65
C LYS A 9 -10.57 15.70 -1.11
N PHE A 10 -10.74 15.18 0.09
CA PHE A 10 -9.78 14.27 0.71
C PHE A 10 -9.69 12.93 -0.04
N TYR A 11 -10.82 12.37 -0.47
CA TYR A 11 -10.84 11.17 -1.33
C TYR A 11 -10.06 11.39 -2.63
N ILE A 12 -10.29 12.52 -3.32
CA ILE A 12 -9.56 12.87 -4.56
C ILE A 12 -8.07 13.01 -4.29
N PHE A 13 -7.69 13.67 -3.19
CA PHE A 13 -6.29 13.82 -2.80
C PHE A 13 -5.62 12.45 -2.59
N ILE A 14 -6.27 11.53 -1.88
CA ILE A 14 -5.72 10.19 -1.69
C ILE A 14 -5.63 9.43 -3.02
N ALA A 15 -6.61 9.57 -3.91
CA ALA A 15 -6.58 8.93 -5.23
C ALA A 15 -5.40 9.43 -6.08
N ILE A 16 -5.08 10.72 -6.02
CA ILE A 16 -3.90 11.29 -6.71
C ILE A 16 -2.61 10.69 -6.15
N LEU A 17 -2.48 10.61 -4.82
CA LEU A 17 -1.32 9.98 -4.18
C LEU A 17 -1.16 8.52 -4.61
N GLU A 18 -2.26 7.80 -4.74
CA GLU A 18 -2.25 6.42 -5.18
C GLU A 18 -1.76 6.26 -6.63
N ILE A 19 -2.22 7.13 -7.54
CA ILE A 19 -1.75 7.15 -8.93
C ILE A 19 -0.24 7.41 -8.99
N ILE A 20 0.27 8.33 -8.17
CA ILE A 20 1.70 8.63 -8.07
C ILE A 20 2.49 7.40 -7.58
N LEU A 21 1.99 6.69 -6.56
CA LEU A 21 2.61 5.48 -6.04
C LEU A 21 2.63 4.34 -7.08
N ILE A 22 1.54 4.16 -7.84
CA ILE A 22 1.48 3.17 -8.92
C ILE A 22 2.45 3.52 -10.05
N ALA A 23 2.48 4.79 -10.47
CA ALA A 23 3.42 5.27 -11.48
C ALA A 23 4.88 5.08 -11.04
N ALA A 24 5.18 5.30 -9.75
CA ALA A 24 6.50 5.05 -9.18
C ALA A 24 6.87 3.56 -9.22
N LEU A 25 5.95 2.65 -8.90
CA LEU A 25 6.16 1.20 -9.01
C LEU A 25 6.44 0.76 -10.45
N ILE A 26 5.66 1.26 -11.42
CA ILE A 26 5.84 0.96 -12.85
C ILE A 26 7.19 1.49 -13.33
N GLY A 27 7.50 2.75 -13.01
CA GLY A 27 8.78 3.37 -13.34
C GLY A 27 9.94 2.56 -12.76
N TRP A 28 9.82 2.11 -11.52
CA TRP A 28 10.84 1.31 -10.88
C TRP A 28 11.04 -0.05 -11.56
N ASN A 29 9.96 -0.75 -11.90
CA ASN A 29 10.03 -2.02 -12.62
C ASN A 29 10.66 -1.86 -14.02
N TYR A 30 10.37 -0.76 -14.71
CA TYR A 30 10.98 -0.42 -16.00
C TYR A 30 12.49 -0.13 -15.90
N PHE A 31 12.91 0.58 -14.84
CA PHE A 31 14.33 0.90 -14.62
C PHE A 31 15.15 -0.24 -14.02
N LYS A 32 14.50 -1.29 -13.47
CA LYS A 32 15.16 -2.50 -12.93
C LYS A 32 16.11 -3.12 -13.96
N ASP A 33 15.69 -3.24 -15.22
CA ASP A 33 16.46 -3.97 -16.25
C ASP A 33 17.40 -3.10 -17.09
N ARG A 34 17.06 -1.82 -17.37
CA ARG A 34 17.80 -0.99 -18.36
C ARG A 34 18.82 0.01 -17.78
N LYS A 35 18.75 0.41 -16.50
CA LYS A 35 19.63 1.45 -15.90
C LYS A 35 20.10 1.13 -14.48
N MET A 36 20.24 -0.16 -14.18
CA MET A 36 20.58 -0.63 -12.84
C MET A 36 21.98 -0.19 -12.37
N GLY A 37 22.94 0.11 -13.26
CA GLY A 37 24.32 0.45 -12.89
C GLY A 37 24.46 1.78 -12.14
N MET A 38 23.80 2.85 -12.62
CA MET A 38 23.87 4.18 -11.98
C MET A 38 23.03 4.22 -10.70
N VAL A 39 21.87 3.55 -10.69
CA VAL A 39 21.02 3.42 -9.52
C VAL A 39 21.68 2.53 -8.45
N ARG A 40 22.25 1.38 -8.80
CA ARG A 40 23.07 0.56 -7.88
C ARG A 40 24.24 1.37 -7.33
N HIS A 41 24.90 2.21 -8.12
CA HIS A 41 26.04 2.98 -7.64
C HIS A 41 25.65 4.04 -6.60
N ILE A 42 24.57 4.79 -6.85
CA ILE A 42 24.01 5.76 -5.88
C ILE A 42 23.47 5.05 -4.64
N MET A 43 22.85 3.88 -4.82
CA MET A 43 22.23 3.11 -3.75
C MET A 43 23.25 2.34 -2.90
N HIS A 44 24.29 1.75 -3.50
CA HIS A 44 25.37 1.07 -2.78
C HIS A 44 26.07 1.99 -1.79
N LYS A 45 26.23 3.27 -2.18
CA LYS A 45 26.78 4.32 -1.30
C LYS A 45 25.85 4.67 -0.13
N ASN A 46 24.56 4.31 -0.19
CA ASN A 46 23.54 4.58 0.82
C ASN A 46 22.96 3.31 1.49
N ILE A 47 23.44 2.10 1.18
CA ILE A 47 23.01 0.82 1.81
C ILE A 47 23.07 0.92 3.34
N TYR A 48 24.12 1.52 3.88
CA TYR A 48 24.33 1.66 5.32
C TYR A 48 23.43 2.70 6.01
N LYS A 49 22.64 3.48 5.24
CA LYS A 49 21.66 4.44 5.77
C LYS A 49 20.24 3.90 5.80
N PHE A 50 20.04 2.64 5.38
CA PHE A 50 18.71 2.05 5.48
C PHE A 50 18.28 1.94 6.94
N PRO A 51 17.04 2.36 7.27
CA PRO A 51 16.60 2.39 8.65
C PRO A 51 16.57 0.97 9.22
N LYS A 52 17.20 0.78 10.40
CA LYS A 52 17.11 -0.44 11.24
C LYS A 52 15.67 -0.83 11.63
N VAL A 53 14.69 -0.08 11.16
CA VAL A 53 13.25 -0.24 11.41
C VAL A 53 12.63 -1.31 10.49
N LEU A 54 13.20 -1.61 9.32
CA LEU A 54 12.70 -2.66 8.43
C LEU A 54 13.43 -3.99 8.67
N THR A 55 13.35 -4.50 9.89
CA THR A 55 13.77 -5.88 10.18
C THR A 55 12.71 -6.88 9.71
N GLU A 56 13.08 -8.14 9.49
CA GLU A 56 12.13 -9.19 9.12
C GLU A 56 10.91 -9.25 10.04
N ASN A 57 11.13 -9.09 11.35
CA ASN A 57 10.06 -9.09 12.32
C ASN A 57 9.08 -7.94 12.11
N ASN A 58 9.59 -6.74 11.81
CA ASN A 58 8.76 -5.57 11.55
C ASN A 58 8.02 -5.65 10.21
N ILE A 59 8.61 -6.31 9.20
CA ILE A 59 7.93 -6.60 7.93
C ILE A 59 6.78 -7.59 8.13
N LYS A 60 6.98 -8.63 8.96
CA LYS A 60 5.90 -9.55 9.35
C LYS A 60 4.81 -8.83 10.15
N LEU A 61 5.19 -7.89 11.03
CA LEU A 61 4.24 -7.05 11.77
C LEU A 61 3.42 -6.17 10.81
N MET A 62 4.06 -5.58 9.79
CA MET A 62 3.35 -4.86 8.72
C MET A 62 2.31 -5.73 8.01
N LEU A 63 2.63 -6.98 7.67
CA LEU A 63 1.64 -7.91 7.11
C LEU A 63 0.46 -8.12 8.06
N GLY A 64 0.73 -8.27 9.37
CA GLY A 64 -0.33 -8.36 10.38
C GLY A 64 -1.26 -7.14 10.39
N VAL A 65 -0.70 -5.93 10.27
CA VAL A 65 -1.49 -4.69 10.17
C VAL A 65 -2.33 -4.65 8.89
N LEU A 66 -1.79 -5.09 7.75
CA LEU A 66 -2.55 -5.17 6.50
C LEU A 66 -3.73 -6.14 6.60
N ILE A 67 -3.54 -7.29 7.25
CA ILE A 67 -4.62 -8.25 7.49
C ILE A 67 -5.70 -7.61 8.39
N LEU A 68 -5.29 -6.88 9.44
CA LEU A 68 -6.22 -6.19 10.33
C LEU A 68 -7.09 -5.17 9.57
N PHE A 69 -6.52 -4.42 8.62
CA PHE A 69 -7.28 -3.52 7.76
C PHE A 69 -8.36 -4.24 6.97
N VAL A 70 -8.06 -5.42 6.39
CA VAL A 70 -9.05 -6.23 5.67
C VAL A 70 -10.17 -6.69 6.61
N ILE A 71 -9.84 -7.16 7.82
CA ILE A 71 -10.84 -7.59 8.81
C ILE A 71 -11.81 -6.46 9.13
N ILE A 72 -11.30 -5.25 9.42
CA ILE A 72 -12.12 -4.08 9.70
C ILE A 72 -13.03 -3.76 8.50
N GLN A 73 -12.50 -3.82 7.27
CA GLN A 73 -13.29 -3.57 6.06
C GLN A 73 -14.40 -4.61 5.87
N VAL A 74 -14.12 -5.89 6.09
CA VAL A 74 -15.12 -6.97 6.02
C VAL A 74 -16.26 -6.71 6.99
N ILE A 75 -15.95 -6.36 8.24
CA ILE A 75 -16.96 -6.03 9.26
C ILE A 75 -17.82 -4.85 8.79
N LEU A 76 -17.20 -3.78 8.29
CA LEU A 76 -17.92 -2.60 7.80
C LEU A 76 -18.83 -2.94 6.60
N VAL A 77 -18.36 -3.74 5.64
CA VAL A 77 -19.18 -4.17 4.50
C VAL A 77 -20.36 -5.03 4.95
N ILE A 78 -20.19 -5.92 5.94
CA ILE A 78 -21.29 -6.72 6.49
C ILE A 78 -22.33 -5.82 7.18
N VAL A 79 -21.89 -4.89 8.03
CA VAL A 79 -22.77 -4.00 8.80
C VAL A 79 -23.58 -3.06 7.90
N TYR A 80 -22.92 -2.47 6.89
CA TYR A 80 -23.54 -1.47 6.02
C TYR A 80 -24.08 -2.05 4.71
N LYS A 81 -23.79 -3.32 4.40
CA LYS A 81 -24.17 -4.04 3.16
C LYS A 81 -23.85 -3.27 1.87
N LYS A 82 -22.79 -2.45 1.89
CA LYS A 82 -22.37 -1.57 0.80
C LYS A 82 -20.88 -1.74 0.51
N PHE A 83 -20.46 -1.30 -0.69
CA PHE A 83 -19.05 -1.20 -1.10
C PHE A 83 -18.28 -2.53 -1.24
N ILE A 84 -18.96 -3.62 -1.60
CA ILE A 84 -18.35 -4.95 -1.87
C ILE A 84 -17.22 -4.85 -2.90
N PHE A 85 -17.42 -4.08 -3.98
CA PHE A 85 -16.41 -3.91 -5.01
C PHE A 85 -15.10 -3.31 -4.49
N SER A 86 -15.19 -2.31 -3.60
CA SER A 86 -14.00 -1.70 -2.98
C SER A 86 -13.27 -2.68 -2.06
N LEU A 87 -14.02 -3.55 -1.39
CA LEU A 87 -13.45 -4.60 -0.55
C LEU A 87 -12.71 -5.65 -1.39
N VAL A 88 -13.27 -6.08 -2.53
CA VAL A 88 -12.61 -7.02 -3.45
C VAL A 88 -11.28 -6.47 -3.95
N ILE A 89 -11.25 -5.20 -4.37
CA ILE A 89 -9.99 -4.55 -4.82
C ILE A 89 -8.94 -4.54 -3.69
N ASN A 90 -9.34 -4.20 -2.46
CA ASN A 90 -8.42 -4.15 -1.33
C ASN A 90 -7.88 -5.54 -0.96
N ILE A 91 -8.71 -6.58 -1.03
CA ILE A 91 -8.26 -7.97 -0.81
C ILE A 91 -7.21 -8.36 -1.85
N ILE A 92 -7.45 -8.06 -3.14
CA ILE A 92 -6.49 -8.35 -4.21
C ILE A 92 -5.15 -7.64 -3.96
N LEU A 93 -5.18 -6.36 -3.57
CA LEU A 93 -3.99 -5.58 -3.27
C LEU A 93 -3.22 -6.13 -2.05
N VAL A 94 -3.92 -6.50 -0.98
CA VAL A 94 -3.29 -7.09 0.21
C VAL A 94 -2.67 -8.44 -0.14
N ILE A 95 -3.37 -9.31 -0.87
CA ILE A 95 -2.83 -10.61 -1.31
C ILE A 95 -1.61 -10.42 -2.20
N GLY A 96 -1.67 -9.51 -3.18
CA GLY A 96 -0.53 -9.21 -4.05
C GLY A 96 0.68 -8.71 -3.26
N SER A 97 0.48 -7.82 -2.29
CA SER A 97 1.55 -7.36 -1.41
C SER A 97 2.10 -8.45 -0.50
N ALA A 98 1.23 -9.30 0.06
CA ALA A 98 1.64 -10.41 0.92
C ALA A 98 2.45 -11.44 0.14
N TYR A 99 2.01 -11.78 -1.07
CA TYR A 99 2.74 -12.67 -1.96
C TYR A 99 4.14 -12.14 -2.28
N TYR A 100 4.25 -10.85 -2.63
CA TYR A 100 5.54 -10.22 -2.91
C TYR A 100 6.46 -10.24 -1.68
N ILE A 101 5.94 -9.89 -0.50
CA ILE A 101 6.70 -9.83 0.75
C ILE A 101 7.18 -11.23 1.16
N LEU A 102 6.36 -12.27 1.01
CA LEU A 102 6.69 -13.63 1.43
C LEU A 102 7.61 -14.38 0.44
N THR A 103 7.56 -14.02 -0.85
CA THR A 103 8.30 -14.72 -1.92
C THR A 103 9.71 -14.15 -2.11
N ASN A 104 9.88 -12.85 -1.90
CA ASN A 104 11.19 -12.19 -2.05
C ASN A 104 11.89 -12.11 -0.71
N ASN A 105 13.21 -12.31 -0.72
CA ASN A 105 13.99 -12.28 0.49
C ASN A 105 14.73 -10.95 0.65
N VAL A 106 14.87 -10.52 1.91
CA VAL A 106 15.57 -9.29 2.31
C VAL A 106 17.00 -9.26 1.76
N ASP A 107 17.66 -10.41 1.80
CA ASP A 107 19.07 -10.54 1.39
C ASP A 107 19.25 -10.67 -0.13
N SER A 108 18.19 -11.01 -0.88
CA SER A 108 18.30 -11.27 -2.33
C SER A 108 18.12 -10.02 -3.19
N GLU A 109 17.29 -9.06 -2.76
CA GLU A 109 17.00 -7.85 -3.54
C GLU A 109 16.95 -6.61 -2.65
N PHE A 110 17.93 -5.71 -2.74
CA PHE A 110 17.92 -4.42 -2.03
C PHE A 110 16.67 -3.55 -2.34
N ILE A 111 16.04 -3.80 -3.49
CA ILE A 111 14.79 -3.15 -3.94
C ILE A 111 13.58 -3.60 -3.10
N TYR A 112 13.66 -4.76 -2.45
CA TYR A 112 12.61 -5.37 -1.65
C TYR A 112 12.01 -4.40 -0.63
N TYR A 113 12.86 -3.71 0.14
CA TYR A 113 12.42 -2.78 1.17
C TYR A 113 11.61 -1.60 0.63
N TYR A 114 12.01 -1.06 -0.52
CA TYR A 114 11.24 0.01 -1.15
C TYR A 114 9.87 -0.50 -1.57
N ILE A 115 9.81 -1.65 -2.23
CA ILE A 115 8.53 -2.21 -2.67
C ILE A 115 7.64 -2.54 -1.47
N VAL A 116 8.19 -3.05 -0.36
CA VAL A 116 7.45 -3.25 0.90
C VAL A 116 6.86 -1.93 1.43
N ILE A 117 7.64 -0.83 1.43
CA ILE A 117 7.13 0.50 1.83
C ILE A 117 6.02 0.97 0.89
N PHE A 118 6.20 0.82 -0.43
CA PHE A 118 5.19 1.19 -1.42
C PHE A 118 3.91 0.37 -1.26
N CYS A 119 4.02 -0.94 -1.03
CA CYS A 119 2.89 -1.82 -0.74
C CYS A 119 2.16 -1.40 0.54
N GLY A 120 2.89 -1.11 1.61
CA GLY A 120 2.31 -0.62 2.86
C GLY A 120 1.58 0.71 2.69
N GLY A 121 2.20 1.66 1.99
CA GLY A 121 1.63 2.98 1.69
C GLY A 121 0.35 2.88 0.86
N LEU A 122 0.37 2.12 -0.24
CA LEU A 122 -0.79 1.92 -1.10
C LEU A 122 -1.98 1.32 -0.35
N ASN A 123 -1.75 0.25 0.40
CA ASN A 123 -2.81 -0.39 1.18
C ASN A 123 -3.36 0.52 2.28
N THR A 124 -2.50 1.33 2.92
CA THR A 124 -2.94 2.30 3.94
C THR A 124 -3.80 3.40 3.33
N LEU A 125 -3.38 3.98 2.20
CA LEU A 125 -4.16 4.99 1.49
C LEU A 125 -5.51 4.44 1.02
N ARG A 126 -5.53 3.22 0.49
CA ARG A 126 -6.78 2.53 0.12
C ARG A 126 -7.70 2.28 1.30
N PHE A 127 -7.16 1.89 2.43
CA PHE A 127 -7.93 1.74 3.66
C PHE A 127 -8.53 3.07 4.11
N LEU A 128 -7.76 4.16 4.07
CA LEU A 128 -8.26 5.51 4.39
C LEU A 128 -9.33 5.97 3.40
N GLN A 129 -9.15 5.75 2.09
CA GLN A 129 -10.20 6.03 1.10
C GLN A 129 -11.48 5.26 1.43
N PHE A 130 -11.36 3.98 1.79
CA PHE A 130 -12.51 3.16 2.17
C PHE A 130 -13.26 3.75 3.38
N LEU A 131 -12.54 4.22 4.40
CA LEU A 131 -13.14 4.87 5.57
C LEU A 131 -13.84 6.20 5.25
N THR A 132 -13.46 6.85 4.16
CA THR A 132 -14.08 8.12 3.73
C THR A 132 -15.37 7.93 2.95
N LEU A 133 -15.74 6.69 2.62
CA LEU A 133 -17.01 6.37 1.97
C LEU A 133 -18.18 6.69 2.91
N ASP A 134 -19.31 7.13 2.33
CA ASP A 134 -20.48 7.51 3.11
C ASP A 134 -21.25 6.26 3.57
N PHE A 135 -20.94 5.79 4.78
CA PHE A 135 -21.62 4.65 5.42
C PHE A 135 -22.99 5.02 6.01
N LYS A 136 -23.75 5.94 5.40
CA LYS A 136 -25.10 6.25 5.88
C LYS A 136 -26.01 5.02 5.66
N LYS A 137 -26.57 4.48 6.75
CA LYS A 137 -27.67 3.50 6.66
C LYS A 137 -28.82 4.15 5.89
N GLU A 138 -29.29 3.48 4.85
CA GLU A 138 -30.65 3.69 4.38
C GLU A 138 -31.54 3.13 5.49
N ILE A 139 -32.20 4.05 6.20
CA ILE A 139 -33.30 3.74 7.12
C ILE A 139 -34.57 3.83 6.28
#